data_AF-A0A968GFK2-F1
#
_entry.id   AF-A0A968GFK2-F1
#
_cell.length_a   1.000
_cell.length_b   1.000
_cell.length_c   1.000
_cell.angle_alpha   90.00
_cell.angle_beta   90.00
_cell.angle_gamma   90.00
#
_symmetry.space_group_name_H-M   'P 1'
#
loop_
_entity.id
_entity.type
_entity.pdbx_description
1 polymer ?
#
loop_
_entity_poly.entity_id
_entity_poly.type
_entity_poly.pdbx_seq_one_letter_code
_entity_poly.pdbx_strand_id
1 'polypeptide(L)'
;MANLYFLMASLPTLSVNDDAPRMPYPEFLKQAHGGLGEQEYRRLLSFDLQNIPTDLKGLGNVEKKFWHWEIAVRNELVKLRAKAFNMKEEEFLHTGVDIDSADIRQTALNAFEESDPLKVEIELNKARWALLESERTLEYFSMESLLIYSMQLQLITRRSLFTKELGEANYQKEYELILGEAKTVLMENIR
;
A
#
# COMPACT_ATOMS: atom_id res chain seq x y z
N MET A 1 20.40 16.04 -13.74
CA MET A 1 20.93 14.66 -13.62
C MET A 1 21.87 14.48 -12.43
N ALA A 2 22.95 15.27 -12.23
CA ALA A 2 23.90 15.07 -11.12
C ALA A 2 23.26 14.97 -9.71
N ASN A 3 22.17 15.71 -9.46
CA ASN A 3 21.48 15.69 -8.17
C ASN A 3 20.71 14.39 -7.89
N LEU A 4 20.19 13.69 -8.91
CA LEU A 4 19.52 12.40 -8.75
C LEU A 4 20.51 11.31 -8.36
N TYR A 5 21.69 11.29 -9.00
CA TYR A 5 22.76 10.35 -8.64
C TYR A 5 23.21 10.53 -7.19
N PHE A 6 23.40 11.78 -6.77
CA PHE A 6 23.75 12.09 -5.38
C PHE A 6 22.66 11.65 -4.41
N LEU A 7 21.40 11.96 -4.70
CA LEU A 7 20.25 11.52 -3.90
C LEU A 7 20.27 10.01 -3.74
N MET A 8 20.24 9.24 -4.83
CA MET A 8 20.20 7.79 -4.80
C MET A 8 21.41 7.16 -4.09
N ALA A 9 22.62 7.71 -4.28
CA ALA A 9 23.82 7.22 -3.60
C ALA A 9 23.82 7.48 -2.09
N SER A 10 23.07 8.49 -1.63
CA SER A 10 22.95 8.83 -0.20
C SER A 10 21.87 8.02 0.53
N LEU A 11 21.02 7.30 -0.22
CA LEU A 11 19.90 6.55 0.37
C LEU A 11 20.39 5.29 1.10
N PRO A 12 19.91 5.03 2.32
CA PRO A 12 20.21 3.81 3.03
C PRO A 12 19.55 2.61 2.34
N THR A 13 20.24 1.47 2.32
CA THR A 13 19.68 0.20 1.87
C THR A 13 18.49 -0.19 2.74
N LEU A 14 17.44 -0.72 2.09
CA LEU A 14 16.22 -1.19 2.74
C LEU A 14 16.11 -2.71 2.59
N SER A 15 15.47 -3.35 3.57
CA SER A 15 15.11 -4.76 3.55
C SER A 15 13.64 -4.94 3.87
N VAL A 16 12.99 -5.91 3.21
CA VAL A 16 11.59 -6.30 3.50
C VAL A 16 11.38 -6.70 4.97
N ASN A 17 12.45 -7.15 5.63
CA ASN A 17 12.43 -7.60 7.01
C ASN A 17 12.74 -6.50 8.04
N ASP A 18 13.03 -5.28 7.60
CA ASP A 18 13.28 -4.16 8.51
C ASP A 18 12.01 -3.83 9.30
N ASP A 19 12.14 -3.69 10.62
CA ASP A 19 11.03 -3.31 11.50
C ASP A 19 10.74 -1.80 11.46
N ALA A 20 11.74 -0.99 11.11
CA ALA A 20 11.61 0.44 10.94
C ALA A 20 12.63 0.96 9.93
N PRO A 21 12.33 2.04 9.19
CA PRO A 21 13.25 2.58 8.22
C PRO A 21 14.35 3.37 8.92
N ARG A 22 15.60 3.26 8.42
CA ARG A 22 16.73 4.04 8.93
C ARG A 22 16.58 5.54 8.68
N MET A 23 15.87 5.90 7.61
CA MET A 23 15.52 7.27 7.24
C MET A 23 14.00 7.40 7.22
N PRO A 24 13.39 8.32 7.99
CA PRO A 24 11.95 8.54 7.94
C PRO A 24 11.48 9.04 6.57
N TYR A 25 10.27 8.62 6.14
CA TYR A 25 9.70 9.05 4.86
C TYR A 25 9.61 10.58 4.67
N PRO A 26 9.26 11.41 5.69
CA PRO A 26 9.28 12.87 5.54
C PRO A 26 10.67 13.46 5.32
N GLU A 27 11.72 12.81 5.86
CA GLU A 27 13.10 13.24 5.64
C GLU A 27 13.54 12.90 4.22
N PHE A 28 13.21 11.70 3.74
CA PHE A 28 13.40 11.30 2.35
C PHE A 28 12.77 12.30 1.37
N LEU A 29 11.52 12.71 1.60
CA LEU A 29 10.84 13.68 0.73
C LEU A 29 11.56 15.04 0.68
N LYS A 30 12.09 15.52 1.82
CA LYS A 30 12.89 16.75 1.86
C LYS A 30 14.16 16.64 1.00
N GLN A 31 14.86 15.50 1.08
CA GLN A 31 16.05 15.26 0.26
C GLN A 31 15.68 15.13 -1.23
N ALA A 32 14.59 14.42 -1.54
CA ALA A 32 14.10 14.26 -2.91
C ALA A 32 13.69 15.61 -3.55
N HIS A 33 13.07 16.52 -2.78
CA HIS A 33 12.67 17.84 -3.29
C HIS A 33 13.87 18.68 -3.77
N GLY A 34 15.01 18.60 -3.08
CA GLY A 34 16.25 19.28 -3.54
C GLY A 34 16.95 18.57 -4.70
N GLY A 35 16.67 17.28 -4.90
CA GLY A 35 17.30 16.43 -5.90
C GLY A 35 16.59 16.38 -7.26
N LEU A 36 15.28 16.64 -7.28
CA LEU A 36 14.38 16.43 -8.40
C LEU A 36 13.86 17.74 -9.00
N GLY A 37 13.47 17.69 -10.28
CA GLY A 37 12.64 18.74 -10.86
C GLY A 37 11.22 18.71 -10.30
N GLU A 38 10.50 19.84 -10.39
CA GLU A 38 9.13 19.98 -9.86
C GLU A 38 8.16 18.90 -10.38
N GLN A 39 8.25 18.55 -11.67
CA GLN A 39 7.40 17.53 -12.28
C GLN A 39 7.70 16.12 -11.73
N GLU A 40 8.98 15.79 -11.55
CA GLU A 40 9.42 14.49 -11.02
C GLU A 40 9.04 14.36 -9.54
N TYR A 41 9.21 15.44 -8.77
CA TYR A 41 8.81 15.49 -7.37
C TYR A 41 7.29 15.31 -7.21
N ARG A 42 6.47 15.92 -8.07
CA ARG A 42 5.02 15.69 -8.09
C ARG A 42 4.66 14.24 -8.43
N ARG A 43 5.35 13.64 -9.40
CA ARG A 43 5.19 12.21 -9.73
C ARG A 43 5.51 11.32 -8.52
N LEU A 44 6.60 11.62 -7.80
CA LEU A 44 6.98 10.92 -6.57
C LEU A 44 5.88 11.01 -5.49
N LEU A 45 5.35 12.21 -5.25
CA LEU A 45 4.28 12.42 -4.26
C LEU A 45 2.97 11.74 -4.63
N SER A 46 2.68 11.61 -5.93
CA SER A 46 1.48 10.91 -6.39
C SER A 46 1.55 9.39 -6.21
N PHE A 47 2.75 8.84 -5.98
CA PHE A 47 2.96 7.41 -5.77
C PHE A 47 2.95 7.07 -4.27
N ASP A 48 1.77 7.20 -3.68
CA ASP A 48 1.51 7.03 -2.25
C ASP A 48 0.67 5.77 -1.97
N LEU A 49 1.15 4.90 -1.08
CA LEU A 49 0.49 3.66 -0.67
C LEU A 49 -0.91 3.87 -0.09
N GLN A 50 -1.17 5.03 0.54
CA GLN A 50 -2.45 5.34 1.15
C GLN A 50 -3.48 5.87 0.13
N ASN A 51 -3.03 6.36 -1.02
CA ASN A 51 -3.88 6.99 -2.01
C ASN A 51 -3.93 6.17 -3.30
N ILE A 52 -4.92 5.28 -3.37
CA ILE A 52 -5.12 4.43 -4.54
C ILE A 52 -5.67 5.30 -5.69
N PRO A 53 -4.99 5.34 -6.85
CA PRO A 53 -5.47 6.13 -7.98
C PRO A 53 -6.77 5.57 -8.54
N THR A 54 -7.70 6.45 -8.90
CA THR A 54 -8.96 6.09 -9.56
C THR A 54 -8.79 5.80 -11.05
N ASP A 55 -7.74 6.36 -11.67
CA ASP A 55 -7.39 6.11 -13.07
C ASP A 55 -5.88 5.87 -13.18
N LEU A 56 -5.51 4.87 -13.98
CA LEU A 56 -4.12 4.48 -14.23
C LEU A 56 -3.56 5.12 -15.50
N LYS A 57 -4.37 5.89 -16.23
CA LYS A 57 -3.93 6.69 -17.38
C LYS A 57 -2.94 7.77 -16.93
N GLY A 58 -1.90 7.99 -17.74
CA GLY A 58 -0.86 9.00 -17.44
C GLY A 58 0.24 8.55 -16.46
N LEU A 59 0.06 7.43 -15.77
CA LEU A 59 1.10 6.87 -14.90
C LEU A 59 2.25 6.21 -15.70
N GLY A 60 3.45 6.17 -15.10
CA GLY A 60 4.59 5.44 -15.63
C GLY A 60 4.41 3.92 -15.53
N ASN A 61 5.35 3.16 -16.12
CA ASN A 61 5.23 1.70 -16.21
C ASN A 61 5.25 1.02 -14.83
N VAL A 62 6.19 1.43 -13.96
CA VAL A 62 6.33 0.87 -12.60
C VAL A 62 5.07 1.11 -11.79
N GLU A 63 4.58 2.35 -11.78
CA GLU A 63 3.39 2.74 -11.01
C GLU A 63 2.14 2.02 -11.55
N LYS A 64 1.98 1.93 -12.87
CA LYS A 64 0.87 1.21 -13.50
C LYS A 64 0.85 -0.25 -13.07
N LYS A 65 1.98 -0.93 -13.11
CA LYS A 65 2.07 -2.35 -12.75
C LYS A 65 1.80 -2.57 -11.27
N PHE A 66 2.37 -1.73 -10.41
CA PHE A 66 2.12 -1.79 -8.97
C PHE A 66 0.63 -1.60 -8.66
N TRP A 67 0.02 -0.54 -9.18
CA TRP A 67 -1.40 -0.26 -8.92
C TRP A 67 -2.33 -1.26 -9.58
N HIS A 68 -2.03 -1.75 -10.78
CA HIS A 68 -2.78 -2.85 -11.38
C HIS A 68 -2.79 -4.07 -10.46
N TRP A 69 -1.62 -4.50 -9.99
CA TRP A 69 -1.52 -5.65 -9.10
C TRP A 69 -2.25 -5.40 -7.77
N GLU A 70 -2.06 -4.24 -7.14
CA GLU A 70 -2.68 -3.90 -5.86
C GLU A 70 -4.21 -3.86 -5.95
N ILE A 71 -4.75 -3.25 -7.01
CA ILE A 71 -6.19 -3.19 -7.26
C ILE A 71 -6.74 -4.60 -7.52
N ALA A 72 -6.05 -5.41 -8.31
CA ALA A 72 -6.47 -6.78 -8.61
C ALA A 72 -6.51 -7.65 -7.34
N VAL A 73 -5.49 -7.62 -6.48
CA VAL A 73 -5.49 -8.35 -5.20
C VAL A 73 -6.65 -7.91 -4.32
N ARG A 74 -6.92 -6.60 -4.23
CA ARG A 74 -8.05 -6.07 -3.44
C ARG A 74 -9.39 -6.52 -3.99
N ASN A 75 -9.56 -6.51 -5.30
CA ASN A 75 -10.80 -6.98 -5.95
C ASN A 75 -11.02 -8.48 -5.68
N GLU A 76 -9.97 -9.31 -5.74
CA GLU A 76 -10.09 -10.73 -5.39
C GLU A 76 -10.47 -10.94 -3.91
N LEU A 77 -9.89 -10.16 -2.99
CA LEU A 77 -10.29 -10.17 -1.58
C LEU A 77 -11.76 -9.75 -1.38
N VAL A 78 -12.23 -8.76 -2.15
CA VAL A 78 -13.65 -8.34 -2.14
C VAL A 78 -14.55 -9.49 -2.58
N LYS A 79 -14.24 -10.17 -3.68
CA LYS A 79 -15.02 -11.33 -4.17
C LYS A 79 -15.10 -12.43 -3.12
N LEU A 80 -13.97 -12.80 -2.50
CA LEU A 80 -13.91 -13.82 -1.45
C LEU A 80 -14.77 -13.45 -0.24
N ARG A 81 -14.69 -12.20 0.23
CA ARG A 81 -15.48 -11.69 1.36
C ARG A 81 -16.96 -11.59 1.02
N ALA A 82 -17.32 -11.06 -0.14
CA ALA A 82 -18.71 -10.94 -0.58
C ALA A 82 -19.39 -12.32 -0.66
N LYS A 83 -18.67 -13.32 -1.19
CA LYS A 83 -19.13 -14.71 -1.21
C LYS A 83 -19.33 -15.28 0.20
N ALA A 84 -18.41 -15.00 1.13
CA ALA A 84 -18.52 -15.47 2.51
C ALA A 84 -19.70 -14.85 3.27
N PHE A 85 -20.03 -13.58 3.00
CA PHE A 85 -21.14 -12.85 3.63
C PHE A 85 -22.43 -12.83 2.81
N ASN A 86 -22.49 -13.55 1.68
CA ASN A 86 -23.61 -13.57 0.75
C ASN A 86 -24.07 -12.15 0.30
N MET A 87 -23.09 -11.27 0.09
CA MET A 87 -23.28 -9.88 -0.36
C MET A 87 -23.01 -9.76 -1.87
N LYS A 88 -23.52 -8.71 -2.50
CA LYS A 88 -23.21 -8.39 -3.90
C LYS A 88 -21.82 -7.78 -4.00
N GLU A 89 -20.95 -8.36 -4.81
CA GLU A 89 -19.57 -7.89 -5.00
C GLU A 89 -19.48 -6.62 -5.85
N GLU A 90 -20.43 -6.42 -6.77
CA GLU A 90 -20.42 -5.36 -7.79
C GLU A 90 -20.30 -3.93 -7.20
N GLU A 91 -20.81 -3.71 -6.00
CA GLU A 91 -20.80 -2.41 -5.31
C GLU A 91 -19.42 -2.05 -4.72
N PHE A 92 -18.54 -3.04 -4.56
CA PHE A 92 -17.25 -2.88 -3.85
C PHE A 92 -16.02 -3.10 -4.75
N LEU A 93 -16.23 -3.48 -6.01
CA LEU A 93 -15.15 -3.69 -6.96
C LEU A 93 -14.60 -2.35 -7.48
N HIS A 94 -13.28 -2.25 -7.51
CA HIS A 94 -12.60 -1.15 -8.19
C HIS A 94 -12.62 -1.42 -9.69
N THR A 95 -13.21 -0.51 -10.46
CA THR A 95 -13.30 -0.61 -11.92
C THR A 95 -11.95 -0.31 -12.58
N GLY A 96 -11.70 -0.92 -13.75
CA GLY A 96 -10.56 -0.54 -14.60
C GLY A 96 -9.36 -1.49 -14.55
N VAL A 97 -9.42 -2.57 -13.77
CA VAL A 97 -8.40 -3.61 -13.73
C VAL A 97 -9.09 -4.98 -13.74
N ASP A 98 -8.88 -5.75 -14.80
CA ASP A 98 -9.31 -7.14 -14.89
C ASP A 98 -8.10 -7.98 -15.29
N ILE A 99 -7.42 -8.54 -14.28
CA ILE A 99 -6.25 -9.40 -14.47
C ILE A 99 -6.62 -10.77 -13.94
N ASP A 100 -6.77 -11.71 -14.86
CA ASP A 100 -6.84 -13.12 -14.54
C ASP A 100 -5.40 -13.64 -14.35
N SER A 101 -4.88 -13.52 -13.14
CA SER A 101 -3.61 -14.14 -12.72
C SER A 101 -3.82 -15.11 -11.57
N ALA A 102 -3.31 -16.33 -11.75
CA ALA A 102 -3.34 -17.36 -10.71
C ALA A 102 -2.59 -16.91 -9.45
N ASP A 103 -1.48 -16.19 -9.59
CA ASP A 103 -0.67 -15.72 -8.46
C ASP A 103 -1.41 -14.68 -7.61
N ILE A 104 -2.17 -13.79 -8.27
CA ILE A 104 -3.00 -12.78 -7.59
C ILE A 104 -4.12 -13.46 -6.79
N ARG A 105 -4.81 -14.43 -7.41
CA ARG A 105 -5.84 -15.22 -6.72
C ARG A 105 -5.27 -15.98 -5.55
N GLN A 106 -4.12 -16.63 -5.71
CA GLN A 106 -3.48 -17.37 -4.63
C GLN A 106 -3.07 -16.45 -3.49
N THR A 107 -2.53 -15.27 -3.79
CA THR A 107 -2.18 -14.27 -2.77
C THR A 107 -3.40 -13.82 -1.98
N ALA A 108 -4.51 -13.51 -2.68
CA ALA A 108 -5.76 -13.13 -2.04
C ALA A 108 -6.38 -14.27 -1.22
N LEU A 109 -6.34 -15.50 -1.72
CA LEU A 109 -6.85 -16.68 -1.01
C LEU A 109 -6.07 -16.95 0.26
N ASN A 110 -4.73 -16.96 0.20
CA ASN A 110 -3.88 -17.16 1.38
C ASN A 110 -4.14 -16.09 2.44
N ALA A 111 -4.29 -14.83 2.02
CA ALA A 111 -4.61 -13.72 2.92
C ALA A 111 -6.03 -13.81 3.52
N PHE A 112 -6.98 -14.44 2.82
CA PHE A 112 -8.34 -14.64 3.31
C PHE A 112 -8.47 -15.82 4.28
N GLU A 113 -7.71 -16.90 4.06
CA GLU A 113 -7.73 -18.11 4.90
C GLU A 113 -6.91 -17.96 6.19
N GLU A 114 -5.95 -17.05 6.23
CA GLU A 114 -5.17 -16.79 7.44
C GLU A 114 -6.01 -16.07 8.50
N SER A 115 -6.02 -16.64 9.69
CA SER A 115 -6.80 -16.18 10.84
C SER A 115 -6.15 -15.03 11.61
N ASP A 116 -4.82 -14.90 11.54
CA ASP A 116 -4.06 -13.87 12.23
C ASP A 116 -3.92 -12.61 11.34
N PRO A 117 -4.61 -11.50 11.67
CA PRO A 117 -4.58 -10.29 10.85
C PRO A 117 -3.17 -9.69 10.68
N LEU A 118 -2.30 -9.84 11.70
CA LEU A 118 -0.94 -9.33 11.61
C LEU A 118 -0.13 -10.12 10.58
N LYS A 119 -0.29 -11.45 10.55
CA LYS A 119 0.36 -12.28 9.53
C LYS A 119 -0.14 -11.94 8.13
N VAL A 120 -1.45 -11.72 7.96
CA VAL A 120 -2.03 -11.29 6.69
C VAL A 120 -1.34 -10.01 6.19
N GLU A 121 -1.24 -8.99 7.04
CA GLU A 121 -0.61 -7.72 6.68
C GLU A 121 0.89 -7.87 6.35
N ILE A 122 1.61 -8.71 7.09
CA ILE A 122 3.03 -9.01 6.82
C ILE A 122 3.20 -9.70 5.47
N GLU A 123 2.41 -10.73 5.18
CA GLU A 123 2.51 -11.48 3.91
C GLU A 123 2.09 -10.62 2.71
N LEU A 124 1.04 -9.81 2.84
CA LEU A 124 0.66 -8.85 1.79
C LEU A 124 1.76 -7.81 1.54
N ASN A 125 2.43 -7.32 2.60
CA ASN A 125 3.57 -6.41 2.45
C ASN A 125 4.76 -7.08 1.76
N LYS A 126 5.05 -8.35 2.07
CA LYS A 126 6.08 -9.12 1.36
C LYS A 126 5.74 -9.30 -0.12
N ALA A 127 4.48 -9.59 -0.45
CA ALA A 127 4.02 -9.72 -1.83
C ALA A 127 4.17 -8.40 -2.61
N ARG A 128 3.79 -7.26 -2.00
CA ARG A 128 4.04 -5.91 -2.57
C ARG A 128 5.52 -5.66 -2.81
N TRP A 129 6.36 -6.02 -1.84
CA TRP A 129 7.81 -5.87 -1.96
C TRP A 129 8.38 -6.72 -3.10
N ALA A 130 7.96 -7.98 -3.19
CA ALA A 130 8.41 -8.89 -4.24
C ALA A 130 8.06 -8.38 -5.64
N LEU A 131 6.86 -7.81 -5.82
CA LEU A 131 6.47 -7.15 -7.06
C LEU A 131 7.42 -5.99 -7.39
N LEU A 132 7.70 -5.10 -6.43
CA LEU A 132 8.59 -3.96 -6.61
C LEU A 132 10.03 -4.38 -6.97
N GLU A 133 10.53 -5.46 -6.37
CA GLU A 133 11.85 -6.02 -6.72
C GLU A 133 11.86 -6.65 -8.12
N SER A 134 10.76 -7.28 -8.53
CA SER A 134 10.66 -7.85 -9.89
C SER A 134 10.66 -6.77 -10.99
N GLU A 135 10.21 -5.56 -10.65
CA GLU A 135 10.21 -4.40 -11.55
C GLU A 135 11.51 -3.58 -11.51
N ARG A 136 12.44 -3.94 -10.62
CA ARG A 136 13.72 -3.25 -10.52
C ARG A 136 14.57 -3.55 -11.76
N THR A 137 14.96 -2.49 -12.46
CA THR A 137 15.87 -2.60 -13.60
C THR A 137 17.32 -2.56 -13.13
N LEU A 138 18.26 -2.88 -14.03
CA LEU A 138 19.70 -2.71 -13.78
C LEU A 138 20.12 -1.23 -13.68
N GLU A 139 19.24 -0.31 -14.03
CA GLU A 139 19.50 1.13 -13.95
C GLU A 139 19.15 1.67 -12.56
N TYR A 140 20.11 1.53 -11.64
CA TYR A 140 19.98 1.93 -10.23
C TYR A 140 19.76 3.44 -10.01
N PHE A 141 20.06 4.28 -11.00
CA PHE A 141 20.02 5.75 -10.89
C PHE A 141 18.97 6.36 -11.82
N SER A 142 17.75 5.82 -11.78
CA SER A 142 16.60 6.27 -12.58
C SER A 142 15.47 6.77 -11.68
N MET A 143 14.53 7.49 -12.28
CA MET A 143 13.30 7.90 -11.59
C MET A 143 12.48 6.68 -11.16
N GLU A 144 12.46 5.62 -11.97
CA GLU A 144 11.82 4.35 -11.70
C GLU A 144 12.41 3.68 -10.46
N SER A 145 13.74 3.64 -10.35
CA SER A 145 14.44 3.13 -9.16
C SER A 145 14.13 3.94 -7.91
N LEU A 146 13.99 5.27 -8.03
CA LEU A 146 13.59 6.15 -6.92
C LEU A 146 12.13 5.93 -6.50
N LEU A 147 11.22 5.71 -7.46
CA LEU A 147 9.81 5.39 -7.18
C LEU A 147 9.67 4.05 -6.46
N ILE A 148 10.40 3.02 -6.90
CA ILE A 148 10.48 1.73 -6.22
C ILE A 148 10.97 1.92 -4.79
N TYR A 149 12.06 2.66 -4.60
CA TYR A 149 12.60 2.94 -3.27
C TYR A 149 11.58 3.66 -2.38
N SER A 150 10.90 4.70 -2.91
CA SER A 150 9.86 5.43 -2.19
C SER A 150 8.74 4.52 -1.70
N MET A 151 8.24 3.63 -2.56
CA MET A 151 7.17 2.71 -2.18
C MET A 151 7.64 1.68 -1.15
N GLN A 152 8.86 1.15 -1.30
CA GLN A 152 9.49 0.28 -0.31
C GLN A 152 9.63 0.96 1.05
N LEU A 153 10.06 2.21 1.06
CA LEU A 153 10.19 3.01 2.27
C LEU A 153 8.83 3.21 2.95
N GLN A 154 7.77 3.45 2.17
CA GLN A 154 6.39 3.52 2.69
C GLN A 154 5.92 2.18 3.28
N LEU A 155 6.26 1.05 2.66
CA LEU A 155 5.92 -0.28 3.20
C LEU A 155 6.59 -0.55 4.56
N ILE A 156 7.88 -0.23 4.70
CA ILE A 156 8.59 -0.38 5.99
C ILE A 156 8.04 0.61 7.01
N THR A 157 7.76 1.85 6.60
CA THR A 157 7.13 2.86 7.47
C THR A 157 5.75 2.40 7.96
N ARG A 158 4.96 1.75 7.10
CA ARG A 158 3.69 1.15 7.51
C ARG A 158 3.91 0.00 8.50
N ARG A 159 4.89 -0.87 8.25
CA ARG A 159 5.21 -2.00 9.13
C ARG A 159 5.63 -1.55 10.52
N SER A 160 6.37 -0.45 10.64
CA SER A 160 6.78 0.07 11.97
C SER A 160 5.60 0.53 12.83
N LEU A 161 4.42 0.72 12.25
CA LEU A 161 3.19 1.04 12.96
C LEU A 161 2.48 -0.20 13.51
N PHE A 162 2.90 -1.42 13.15
CA PHE A 162 2.33 -2.67 13.65
C PHE A 162 2.83 -3.00 15.07
N THR A 163 2.55 -2.08 15.99
CA THR A 163 2.84 -2.24 17.42
C THR A 163 1.57 -2.58 18.17
N LYS A 164 1.73 -3.32 19.27
CA LYS A 164 0.59 -3.75 20.10
C LYS A 164 -0.16 -2.56 20.66
N GLU A 165 0.56 -1.55 21.12
CA GLU A 165 0.03 -0.34 21.74
C GLU A 165 -0.85 0.45 20.77
N LEU A 166 -0.39 0.64 19.52
CA LEU A 166 -1.19 1.28 18.48
C LEU A 166 -2.39 0.42 18.07
N GLY A 167 -2.22 -0.91 18.03
CA GLY A 167 -3.30 -1.85 17.76
C GLY A 167 -4.43 -1.76 18.80
N GLU A 168 -4.08 -1.76 20.08
CA GLU A 168 -5.04 -1.63 21.20
C GLU A 168 -5.74 -0.27 21.18
N ALA A 169 -5.00 0.82 20.97
CA ALA A 169 -5.57 2.16 20.88
C ALA A 169 -6.56 2.28 19.71
N ASN A 170 -6.21 1.76 18.54
CA ASN A 170 -7.10 1.76 17.38
C ASN A 170 -8.33 0.87 17.60
N TYR A 171 -8.15 -0.32 18.15
CA TYR A 171 -9.28 -1.21 18.47
C TYR A 171 -10.28 -0.54 19.41
N GLN A 172 -9.79 0.07 20.49
CA GLN A 172 -10.64 0.75 21.46
C GLN A 172 -11.42 1.91 20.82
N LYS A 173 -10.74 2.69 19.98
CA LYS A 173 -11.36 3.80 19.25
C LYS A 173 -12.49 3.33 18.32
N GLU A 174 -12.24 2.30 17.50
CA GLU A 174 -13.26 1.76 16.59
C GLU A 174 -14.42 1.12 17.36
N TYR A 175 -14.13 0.42 18.47
CA TYR A 175 -15.15 -0.16 19.33
C TYR A 175 -16.06 0.90 19.96
N GLU A 176 -15.49 1.99 20.46
CA GLU A 176 -16.25 3.13 21.00
C GLU A 176 -17.09 3.82 19.93
N LEU A 177 -16.56 3.99 18.72
CA LEU A 177 -17.29 4.56 17.58
C LEU A 177 -18.53 3.71 17.24
N ILE A 178 -18.35 2.41 17.02
CA ILE A 178 -19.44 1.48 16.68
C ILE A 178 -20.50 1.43 17.78
N LEU A 179 -20.08 1.39 19.05
CA LEU A 179 -21.03 1.42 20.17
C LEU A 179 -21.78 2.76 20.28
N GLY A 180 -21.11 3.87 19.97
CA GLY A 180 -21.72 5.20 19.92
C GLY A 180 -22.77 5.30 18.83
N GLU A 181 -22.45 4.82 17.62
CA GLU A 181 -23.37 4.77 16.48
C GLU A 181 -24.56 3.84 16.76
N ALA A 182 -24.31 2.64 17.31
CA ALA A 182 -25.36 1.69 17.68
C ALA A 182 -26.33 2.28 18.72
N LYS A 183 -25.83 3.01 19.72
CA LYS A 183 -26.69 3.72 20.68
C LYS A 183 -27.54 4.80 20.02
N THR A 184 -26.99 5.51 19.05
CA THR A 184 -27.69 6.59 18.35
C THR A 184 -28.82 6.04 17.48
N VAL A 185 -28.54 4.98 16.70
CA VAL A 185 -29.55 4.26 15.90
C VAL A 185 -30.66 3.65 16.76
N LEU A 186 -30.32 3.11 17.93
CA LEU A 186 -31.30 2.59 18.88
C LEU A 186 -32.20 3.68 19.48
N MET A 187 -31.68 4.90 19.70
CA MET A 187 -32.48 6.02 20.21
C MET A 187 -33.38 6.64 19.13
N GLU A 188 -32.96 6.63 17.86
CA GLU A 188 -33.78 7.11 16.74
C GLU A 188 -34.95 6.17 16.42
N ASN A 189 -34.77 4.85 16.58
CA ASN A 189 -35.82 3.85 16.35
C ASN A 189 -36.86 3.73 17.48
N ILE A 190 -36.71 4.49 18.58
CA ILE A 190 -37.66 4.52 19.72
C ILE A 190 -38.55 5.79 19.68
N ARG A 191 -38.42 6.64 18.65
CA ARG A 191 -39.33 7.76 18.36
C ARG A 191 -40.35 7.41 17.28
#